data_AF-A0AAV1QRW7-F1
#
_entry.id   AF-A0AAV1QRW7-F1
#
_cell.length_a   1.000
_cell.length_b   1.000
_cell.length_c   1.000
_cell.angle_alpha   90.00
_cell.angle_beta   90.00
_cell.angle_gamma   90.00
#
_symmetry.space_group_name_H-M   'P 1'
#
loop_
_entity.id
_entity.type
_entity.pdbx_description
1 polymer ?
#
loop_
_entity_poly.entity_id
_entity_poly.type
_entity_poly.pdbx_seq_one_letter_code
_entity_poly.pdbx_strand_id
1 'polypeptide(L)'
;MMCLFSRDGVSEGQFYQVLLYELDAIRKACASLEPNYQPPVTFVVVQKRHHTRLFANDHRDRNAVDRSGNILPGTVVDSKICHPTEFDFYLCSHAGIQGTSRPAH
;
A
#
# COMPACT_ATOMS: atom_id res chain seq x y z
N MET A 1 -13.84 4.04 -17.87
CA MET A 1 -13.64 4.34 -16.43
C MET A 1 -12.97 3.14 -15.78
N MET A 2 -11.99 3.34 -14.91
CA MET A 2 -11.29 2.26 -14.19
C MET A 2 -11.64 2.33 -12.70
N CYS A 3 -11.72 1.19 -12.03
CA CYS A 3 -11.94 1.10 -10.58
C CYS A 3 -10.61 0.86 -9.85
N LEU A 4 -10.22 1.79 -8.99
CA LEU A 4 -9.12 1.64 -8.05
C LEU A 4 -9.70 1.27 -6.67
N PHE A 5 -9.37 0.09 -6.16
CA PHE A 5 -9.87 -0.39 -4.88
C PHE A 5 -8.72 -0.64 -3.91
N SER A 6 -8.63 0.19 -2.87
CA SER A 6 -7.62 0.08 -1.82
C SER A 6 -8.20 -0.57 -0.58
N ARG A 7 -7.71 -1.77 -0.24
CA ARG A 7 -8.23 -2.62 0.84
C ARG A 7 -7.30 -2.65 2.04
N ASP A 8 -7.67 -1.96 3.12
CA ASP A 8 -6.89 -1.94 4.38
C ASP A 8 -7.26 -3.11 5.31
N GLY A 9 -6.31 -3.65 6.07
CA GLY A 9 -6.63 -4.53 7.21
C GLY A 9 -6.80 -6.01 6.86
N VAL A 10 -6.07 -6.49 5.85
CA VAL A 10 -6.00 -7.91 5.48
C VAL A 10 -4.62 -8.45 5.85
N SER A 11 -4.58 -9.63 6.45
CA SER A 11 -3.32 -10.34 6.72
C SER A 11 -2.86 -11.09 5.47
N GLU A 12 -1.55 -11.27 5.29
CA GLU A 12 -0.96 -11.89 4.09
C GLU A 12 -1.58 -13.25 3.76
N GLY A 13 -1.73 -14.13 4.75
CA GLY A 13 -2.37 -15.45 4.58
C GLY A 13 -3.85 -15.42 4.17
N GLN A 14 -4.49 -14.24 4.13
CA GLN A 14 -5.88 -14.05 3.72
C GLN A 14 -6.01 -13.33 2.36
N PHE A 15 -4.91 -12.86 1.77
CA PHE A 15 -4.94 -12.04 0.55
C PHE A 15 -5.75 -12.69 -0.57
N TYR A 16 -5.44 -13.95 -0.88
CA TYR A 16 -6.10 -14.64 -1.98
C TYR A 16 -7.60 -14.85 -1.75
N GLN A 17 -8.00 -15.25 -0.54
CA GLN A 17 -9.41 -15.45 -0.20
C GLN A 17 -10.20 -14.14 -0.25
N VAL A 18 -9.65 -13.07 0.31
CA VAL A 18 -10.30 -11.75 0.31
C VAL A 18 -10.39 -11.20 -1.10
N LEU A 19 -9.32 -11.31 -1.89
CA LEU A 19 -9.31 -10.89 -3.30
C LEU A 19 -10.42 -11.57 -4.09
N LEU A 20 -10.52 -12.90 -4.03
CA LEU A 20 -11.55 -13.64 -4.77
C LEU A 20 -12.97 -13.21 -4.39
N TYR A 21 -13.23 -13.06 -3.09
CA TYR A 21 -14.55 -12.70 -2.60
C TYR A 21 -14.92 -11.25 -2.94
N GLU A 22 -14.02 -10.30 -2.67
CA GLU A 22 -14.30 -8.88 -2.86
C GLU A 22 -14.28 -8.48 -4.34
N LEU A 23 -13.41 -9.07 -5.16
CA LEU A 23 -13.41 -8.80 -6.61
C LEU A 23 -14.68 -9.32 -7.29
N ASP A 24 -15.19 -10.48 -6.89
CA ASP A 24 -16.48 -10.99 -7.37
C ASP A 24 -17.64 -10.06 -6.96
N ALA A 25 -17.64 -9.58 -5.72
CA ALA A 25 -18.63 -8.62 -5.25
C ALA A 25 -18.59 -7.30 -6.04
N ILE A 26 -17.39 -6.76 -6.32
CA ILE A 26 -17.21 -5.56 -7.15
C ILE A 26 -17.77 -5.79 -8.56
N ARG A 27 -17.44 -6.93 -9.19
CA ARG A 27 -17.92 -7.26 -10.54
C ARG A 27 -19.45 -7.39 -10.60
N LYS A 28 -20.06 -8.03 -9.59
CA LYS A 28 -21.53 -8.13 -9.47
C LYS A 28 -22.18 -6.75 -9.29
N ALA A 29 -21.57 -5.87 -8.50
CA ALA A 29 -22.04 -4.50 -8.35
C ALA A 29 -21.98 -3.74 -9.68
N CYS A 30 -20.89 -3.84 -10.43
CA CYS A 30 -20.79 -3.23 -11.77
C CYS A 30 -21.86 -3.75 -12.73
N ALA A 31 -22.06 -5.07 -12.80
CA ALA A 31 -23.08 -5.68 -13.65
C ALA A 31 -24.52 -5.27 -13.28
N SER A 32 -24.77 -4.91 -12.02
CA SER A 32 -26.08 -4.43 -11.55
C SER A 32 -26.42 -3.00 -11.98
N LEU A 33 -25.40 -2.20 -12.34
CA LEU A 33 -25.58 -0.79 -12.72
C LEU A 33 -26.00 -0.66 -14.18
N GLU A 34 -25.33 -1.38 -15.09
CA GLU A 34 -25.57 -1.32 -16.52
C GLU A 34 -25.16 -2.63 -17.21
N PRO A 35 -25.94 -3.12 -18.20
CA PRO A 35 -25.53 -4.28 -19.00
C PRO A 35 -24.13 -4.09 -19.60
N ASN A 36 -23.28 -5.10 -19.49
CA ASN A 36 -21.90 -5.12 -19.99
C ASN A 36 -20.94 -4.09 -19.34
N TYR A 37 -21.32 -3.42 -18.25
CA TYR A 37 -20.38 -2.57 -17.52
C TYR A 37 -19.35 -3.40 -16.76
N GLN A 38 -18.17 -3.56 -17.36
CA GLN A 38 -17.04 -4.34 -16.82
C GLN A 38 -15.77 -3.48 -16.80
N PRO A 39 -15.69 -2.49 -15.90
CA PRO A 39 -14.50 -1.66 -15.80
C PRO A 39 -13.29 -2.51 -15.37
N PRO A 40 -12.07 -2.21 -15.87
CA PRO A 40 -10.85 -2.75 -15.29
C PRO A 40 -10.77 -2.41 -13.80
N VAL A 41 -10.38 -3.39 -12.98
CA VAL A 41 -10.22 -3.24 -11.53
C VAL A 41 -8.74 -3.43 -11.18
N THR A 42 -8.18 -2.45 -10.48
CA THR A 42 -6.90 -2.62 -9.79
C THR A 42 -7.18 -2.71 -8.30
N PHE A 43 -6.84 -3.87 -7.73
CA PHE A 43 -7.05 -4.20 -6.33
C PHE A 43 -5.71 -4.08 -5.60
N VAL A 44 -5.63 -3.19 -4.62
CA VAL A 44 -4.41 -2.91 -3.85
C VAL A 44 -4.70 -3.20 -2.39
N VAL A 45 -3.98 -4.13 -1.77
CA VAL A 45 -4.05 -4.31 -0.32
C VAL A 45 -3.13 -3.30 0.34
N VAL A 46 -3.57 -2.71 1.46
CA VAL A 46 -2.79 -1.76 2.26
C VAL A 46 -2.58 -2.32 3.66
N GLN A 47 -1.32 -2.49 4.05
CA GLN A 47 -0.91 -2.95 5.36
C GLN A 47 -0.16 -1.84 6.10
N LYS A 48 -0.75 -1.34 7.19
CA LYS A 48 -0.11 -0.33 8.07
C LYS A 48 0.46 -0.93 9.37
N ARG A 49 0.17 -2.20 9.63
CA ARG A 49 0.51 -2.91 10.88
C ARG A 49 1.50 -4.04 10.62
N HIS A 50 2.70 -3.69 10.19
CA HIS A 50 3.83 -4.61 10.00
C HIS A 50 5.08 -4.14 10.76
N HIS A 51 6.12 -4.97 10.71
CA HIS A 51 7.37 -4.75 11.43
C HIS A 51 8.45 -4.00 10.63
N THR A 52 8.30 -3.87 9.31
CA THR A 52 9.24 -3.11 8.46
C THR A 52 9.34 -1.64 8.90
N ARG A 53 10.57 -1.14 9.03
CA ARG A 53 10.91 0.26 9.29
C ARG A 53 11.97 0.69 8.29
N LEU A 54 11.84 1.93 7.81
CA LEU A 54 12.76 2.53 6.85
C LEU A 54 13.48 3.70 7.51
N PHE A 55 14.78 3.82 7.24
CA PHE A 55 15.64 4.85 7.80
C PHE A 55 16.49 5.46 6.69
N ALA A 56 16.79 6.75 6.78
CA ALA A 56 17.74 7.39 5.88
C ALA A 56 19.14 6.83 6.14
N ASN A 57 19.94 6.67 5.08
CA ASN A 57 21.32 6.18 5.21
C ASN A 57 22.20 7.13 6.02
N ASP A 58 21.97 8.45 5.89
CA ASP A 58 22.57 9.47 6.74
C ASP A 58 21.48 10.26 7.50
N HIS A 59 21.38 10.01 8.81
CA HIS A 59 20.45 10.71 9.69
C HIS A 59 20.81 12.17 9.95
N ARG A 60 22.00 12.63 9.53
CA ARG A 60 22.45 14.02 9.69
C ARG A 60 22.11 14.87 8.47
N ASP A 61 21.84 14.25 7.32
CA ASP A 61 21.42 14.97 6.12
C ASP A 61 19.97 15.44 6.28
N ARG A 62 19.81 16.73 6.53
CA ARG A 62 18.49 17.38 6.69
C ARG A 62 17.66 17.38 5.40
N ASN A 63 18.24 17.01 4.26
CA ASN A 63 17.49 16.81 3.02
C ASN A 63 16.97 15.37 2.87
N ALA A 64 17.41 14.43 3.73
CA ALA A 64 17.02 13.03 3.69
C ALA A 64 16.07 12.63 4.85
N VAL A 65 15.96 13.48 5.88
CA VAL A 65 15.09 13.23 7.03
C VAL A 65 14.17 14.40 7.34
N ASP A 66 13.01 14.10 7.94
CA ASP A 66 12.10 15.11 8.46
C ASP A 66 12.58 15.68 9.81
N ARG A 67 11.79 16.59 10.39
CA ARG A 67 12.11 17.25 11.67
C ARG A 67 12.23 16.28 12.85
N SER A 68 11.62 15.11 12.78
CA SER A 68 11.66 14.07 13.80
C SER A 68 12.79 13.06 13.58
N GLY A 69 13.54 13.17 12.47
CA GLY A 69 14.58 12.22 12.08
C GLY A 69 14.07 11.01 11.31
N ASN A 70 12.79 10.99 10.91
CA ASN A 70 12.21 9.94 10.07
C ASN A 70 12.50 10.19 8.58
N ILE A 71 12.28 9.17 7.76
CA ILE A 71 12.27 9.33 6.30
C ILE A 71 11.22 10.36 5.85
N LEU A 72 11.48 11.04 4.74
CA LEU A 72 10.59 12.08 4.22
C LEU A 72 9.24 11.51 3.72
N PRO A 73 8.14 12.28 3.83
CA PRO A 73 6.90 11.96 3.14
C PRO A 73 7.13 11.81 1.63
N GLY A 74 6.54 10.78 1.02
CA GLY A 74 6.75 10.42 -0.38
C GLY A 74 7.90 9.45 -0.60
N THR A 75 8.62 9.02 0.44
CA THR A 75 9.62 7.94 0.30
C THR A 75 8.92 6.65 -0.14
N VAL A 76 9.38 6.10 -1.28
CA VAL A 76 8.93 4.83 -1.86
C VAL A 76 10.09 3.83 -1.89
N VAL A 77 9.81 2.58 -1.55
CA VAL A 77 10.72 1.45 -1.74
C VAL A 77 9.97 0.33 -2.46
N ASP A 78 10.39 0.01 -3.67
CA ASP A 78 9.79 -0.97 -4.58
C ASP A 78 10.78 -2.09 -4.99
N SER A 79 11.91 -2.18 -4.30
CA SER A 79 12.99 -3.10 -4.64
C SER A 79 13.75 -3.59 -3.42
N LYS A 80 14.49 -4.70 -3.59
CA LYS A 80 15.35 -5.39 -2.62
C LYS A 80 14.63 -6.05 -1.44
N ILE A 81 13.74 -5.33 -0.76
CA ILE A 81 13.01 -5.81 0.44
C ILE A 81 11.54 -6.16 0.15
N CYS A 82 11.08 -5.87 -1.07
CA CYS A 82 9.77 -6.24 -1.59
C CYS A 82 9.73 -7.70 -2.02
N HIS A 83 8.54 -8.22 -2.27
CA HIS A 83 8.33 -9.59 -2.70
C HIS A 83 9.07 -9.86 -4.03
N PRO A 84 9.78 -11.00 -4.18
CA PRO A 84 10.62 -11.24 -5.35
C PRO A 84 9.86 -11.40 -6.67
N THR A 85 8.55 -11.67 -6.62
CA THR A 85 7.72 -11.96 -7.80
C THR A 85 6.37 -11.27 -7.83
N GLU A 86 5.92 -10.69 -6.71
CA GLU A 86 4.62 -10.02 -6.63
C GLU A 86 4.82 -8.52 -6.83
N PHE A 87 3.72 -7.79 -7.04
CA PHE A 87 3.78 -6.35 -7.19
C PHE A 87 3.42 -5.66 -5.89
N ASP A 88 4.43 -5.37 -5.08
CA ASP A 88 4.34 -4.68 -3.79
C ASP A 88 5.35 -3.52 -3.70
N PHE A 89 5.07 -2.59 -2.79
CA PHE A 89 5.97 -1.47 -2.50
C PHE A 89 5.64 -0.90 -1.12
N TYR A 90 6.63 -0.28 -0.48
CA TYR A 90 6.43 0.53 0.70
C TYR A 90 6.28 2.01 0.33
N LEU A 91 5.34 2.70 0.95
CA LEU A 91 5.16 4.15 0.82
C LEU A 91 4.99 4.80 2.19
N CYS A 92 5.87 5.73 2.54
CA CYS A 92 5.69 6.62 3.68
C CYS A 92 5.04 7.93 3.22
N SER A 93 3.71 8.00 3.24
CA SER A 93 2.96 9.17 2.73
C SER A 93 2.81 10.33 3.74
N HIS A 94 3.32 10.19 4.96
CA HIS A 94 3.13 11.15 6.05
C HIS A 94 4.45 11.54 6.70
N ALA A 95 4.47 12.69 7.37
CA ALA A 95 5.59 13.12 8.19
C ALA A 95 5.55 12.43 9.56
N GLY A 96 6.71 12.01 10.05
CA GLY A 96 6.87 11.53 11.42
C GLY A 96 6.74 12.70 12.39
N ILE A 97 5.77 12.62 13.29
CA ILE A 97 5.65 13.60 14.39
C ILE A 97 6.41 13.10 15.62
N GLN A 98 6.31 11.80 15.91
CA GLN A 98 6.93 11.17 17.06
C GLN A 98 7.19 9.69 16.80
N GLY A 99 8.29 9.18 17.37
CA GLY A 99 8.70 7.78 17.22
C GLY A 99 9.22 7.48 15.82
N THR A 100 9.14 6.22 15.40
CA THR A 100 9.54 5.79 14.05
C THR A 100 8.32 5.60 13.17
N SER A 101 8.30 6.27 12.03
CA SER A 101 7.25 6.16 11.02
C SER A 101 7.08 4.71 10.56
N ARG A 102 5.84 4.34 10.27
CA ARG A 102 5.49 3.06 9.66
C ARG A 102 5.03 3.34 8.23
N PRO A 103 5.89 3.11 7.21
CA PRO A 103 5.46 3.15 5.82
C PRO A 103 4.29 2.19 5.64
N ALA A 104 3.32 2.51 4.80
CA ALA A 104 2.34 1.53 4.37
C ALA A 104 3.01 0.57 3.38
N HIS A 105 2.65 -0.71 3.45
CA HIS A 105 2.94 -1.74 2.47
C HIS A 105 1.71 -2.02 1.62
#